data_AF-A0A520V9F3-F1
#
_entry.id   AF-A0A520V9F3-F1
#
_cell.length_a   1.000
_cell.length_b   1.000
_cell.length_c   1.000
_cell.angle_alpha   90.00
_cell.angle_beta   90.00
_cell.angle_gamma   90.00
#
_symmetry.space_group_name_H-M   'P 1'
#
loop_
_entity.id
_entity.type
_entity.pdbx_description
1 polymer ?
#
loop_
_entity_poly.entity_id
_entity_poly.type
_entity_poly.pdbx_seq_one_letter_code
_entity_poly.pdbx_strand_id
1 'polypeptide(L)'
;MADLDHKQVHDEWSKIFLVNNYEDWSLEIDPEIKEDFATIALFLDYKTAKSSGEEKEVYEGIKKASLLILDFLEVQIIDNPEEKKIQMIKKESSRVRDKKLAKEIWG
;
A
#
# COMPACT_ATOMS: atom_id res chain seq x y z
N MET A 1 14.94 -10.76 9.58
CA MET A 1 14.53 -9.72 8.62
C MET A 1 14.37 -8.46 9.45
N ALA A 2 14.81 -7.28 9.01
CA ALA A 2 14.59 -6.07 9.81
C ALA A 2 13.08 -5.93 9.99
N ASP A 3 12.61 -5.96 11.25
CA ASP A 3 11.20 -5.78 11.55
C ASP A 3 10.80 -4.41 10.99
N LEU A 4 9.96 -4.42 9.95
CA LEU A 4 9.35 -3.20 9.45
C LEU A 4 8.40 -2.72 10.55
N ASP A 5 8.82 -1.71 11.30
CA ASP A 5 8.00 -1.12 12.35
C ASP A 5 6.81 -0.39 11.69
N HIS A 6 5.60 -0.91 11.92
CA HIS A 6 4.37 -0.39 11.32
C HIS A 6 4.21 1.11 11.58
N LYS A 7 4.47 1.54 12.82
CA LYS A 7 4.34 2.93 13.23
C LYS A 7 5.34 3.82 12.50
N GLN A 8 6.59 3.39 12.39
CA GLN A 8 7.60 4.12 11.65
C GLN A 8 7.26 4.25 10.17
N VAL A 9 6.78 3.16 9.55
CA VAL A 9 6.38 3.17 8.14
C VAL A 9 5.18 4.09 7.92
N HIS A 10 4.18 4.02 8.79
CA HIS A 10 3.02 4.90 8.77
C HIS A 10 3.44 6.36 8.90
N ASP A 11 4.28 6.70 9.88
CA ASP A 11 4.75 8.09 10.09
C ASP A 11 5.52 8.63 8.88
N GLU A 12 6.37 7.82 8.25
CA GLU A 12 7.09 8.21 7.03
C GLU A 12 6.15 8.37 5.83
N TRP A 13 5.16 7.50 5.70
CA TRP A 13 4.15 7.59 4.65
C TRP A 13 3.28 8.84 4.84
N SER A 14 2.78 9.11 6.06
CA SER A 14 1.94 10.27 6.35
C SER A 14 2.63 11.60 6.05
N LYS A 15 3.94 11.72 6.29
CA LYS A 15 4.71 12.94 5.94
C LYS A 15 4.72 13.26 4.45
N ILE A 16 4.45 12.28 3.59
CA ILE A 16 4.45 12.45 2.14
C ILE A 16 3.02 12.65 1.62
N PHE A 17 2.06 11.89 2.16
CA PHE A 17 0.70 11.83 1.62
C PHE A 17 -0.33 12.64 2.40
N LEU A 18 -0.13 12.92 3.69
CA LEU A 18 -1.04 13.70 4.54
C LEU A 18 -0.50 15.12 4.78
N VAL A 19 -0.16 15.81 3.69
CA VAL A 19 0.40 17.17 3.72
C VAL A 19 -0.31 18.08 2.71
N ASN A 20 -0.24 19.40 2.89
CA ASN A 20 -0.94 20.39 2.08
C ASN A 20 -2.46 20.11 1.99
N ASN A 21 -2.96 19.80 0.79
CA ASN A 21 -4.38 19.55 0.52
C ASN A 21 -4.93 18.26 1.15
N TYR A 22 -4.06 17.45 1.75
CA TYR A 22 -4.39 16.19 2.41
C TYR A 22 -4.13 16.22 3.93
N GLU A 23 -3.84 17.40 4.52
CA GLU A 23 -3.51 17.51 5.96
C GLU A 23 -4.64 17.06 6.88
N ASP A 24 -5.89 17.24 6.45
CA ASP A 24 -7.07 16.82 7.19
C ASP A 24 -7.57 15.43 6.78
N TRP A 25 -6.81 14.73 5.92
CA TRP A 25 -7.12 13.37 5.54
C TRP A 25 -6.56 12.36 6.55
N SER A 26 -7.14 11.16 6.55
CA SER A 26 -6.69 10.06 7.41
C SER A 26 -6.52 8.77 6.62
N LEU A 27 -5.65 7.88 7.12
CA LEU A 27 -5.54 6.52 6.61
C LEU A 27 -6.52 5.62 7.35
N GLU A 28 -7.34 4.87 6.61
CA GLU A 28 -8.21 3.84 7.12
C GLU A 28 -7.79 2.49 6.54
N ILE A 29 -7.51 1.51 7.40
CA ILE A 29 -7.13 0.16 7.00
C ILE A 29 -8.30 -0.76 7.31
N ASP A 30 -8.75 -1.50 6.30
CA ASP A 30 -9.76 -2.54 6.46
C ASP A 30 -9.33 -3.52 7.56
N PRO A 31 -10.17 -3.78 8.58
CA PRO A 31 -9.82 -4.63 9.72
C PRO A 31 -9.52 -6.08 9.33
N GLU A 32 -9.93 -6.54 8.14
CA GLU A 32 -9.57 -7.86 7.64
C GLU A 32 -8.10 -7.92 7.18
N ILE A 33 -7.42 -6.79 6.99
CA ILE A 33 -6.03 -6.74 6.53
C ILE A 33 -5.06 -6.95 7.69
N LYS A 34 -4.15 -7.93 7.53
CA LYS A 34 -3.06 -8.18 8.51
C LYS A 34 -2.12 -6.97 8.56
N GLU A 35 -1.71 -6.58 9.77
CA GLU A 35 -0.82 -5.43 10.00
C GLU A 35 0.47 -5.49 9.16
N ASP A 36 1.06 -6.69 8.99
CA ASP A 36 2.24 -6.88 8.15
C ASP A 36 1.98 -6.49 6.68
N PHE A 37 0.81 -6.83 6.14
CA PHE A 37 0.47 -6.52 4.75
C PHE A 37 0.19 -5.04 4.58
N ALA A 38 -0.48 -4.42 5.55
CA ALA A 38 -0.67 -2.98 5.57
C ALA A 38 0.67 -2.25 5.64
N THR A 39 1.59 -2.72 6.48
CA THR A 39 2.95 -2.19 6.59
C THR A 39 3.70 -2.28 5.26
N ILE A 40 3.68 -3.45 4.61
CA ILE A 40 4.31 -3.63 3.29
C ILE A 40 3.68 -2.70 2.26
N ALA A 41 2.35 -2.58 2.23
CA ALA A 41 1.66 -1.76 1.27
C ALA A 41 2.02 -0.27 1.41
N LEU A 42 1.98 0.28 2.64
CA LEU A 42 2.44 1.64 2.93
C LEU A 42 3.92 1.82 2.57
N PHE A 43 4.75 0.81 2.87
CA PHE A 43 6.17 0.85 2.57
C PHE A 43 6.43 0.99 1.06
N LEU A 44 5.76 0.17 0.25
CA LEU A 44 5.90 0.17 -1.19
C LEU A 44 5.37 1.47 -1.82
N ASP A 45 4.25 1.97 -1.31
CA ASP A 45 3.63 3.19 -1.80
C ASP A 45 4.53 4.41 -1.57
N TYR A 46 5.06 4.57 -0.35
CA TYR A 46 5.99 5.66 -0.06
C TYR A 46 7.31 5.52 -0.84
N LYS A 47 7.84 4.30 -1.01
CA LYS A 47 9.07 4.07 -1.79
C LYS A 47 8.87 4.45 -3.24
N THR A 48 7.70 4.12 -3.81
CA THR A 48 7.33 4.46 -5.18
C THR A 48 7.18 5.97 -5.33
N ALA A 49 6.58 6.65 -4.35
CA ALA A 49 6.49 8.12 -4.37
C ALA A 49 7.87 8.78 -4.30
N LYS A 50 8.77 8.31 -3.42
CA LYS A 50 10.14 8.84 -3.31
C LYS A 50 10.97 8.63 -4.59
N SER A 51 10.73 7.55 -5.35
CA SER A 51 11.46 7.31 -6.61
C SER A 51 10.94 8.12 -7.79
N SER A 52 9.88 8.92 -7.64
CA SER A 52 9.36 9.76 -8.73
C SER A 52 10.33 10.84 -9.20
N GLY A 53 11.35 11.18 -8.39
CA GLY A 53 12.46 12.07 -8.76
C GLY A 53 13.63 11.36 -9.45
N GLU A 54 13.60 10.04 -9.59
CA GLU A 54 14.65 9.24 -10.23
C GLU A 54 14.48 9.19 -11.76
N GLU A 55 15.43 8.54 -12.43
CA GLU A 55 15.30 8.24 -13.86
C GLU A 55 14.01 7.45 -14.15
N LYS A 56 13.35 7.79 -15.26
CA LYS A 56 12.05 7.23 -15.65
C LYS A 56 12.03 5.70 -15.63
N GLU A 57 13.11 5.06 -16.09
CA GLU A 57 13.21 3.60 -16.11
C GLU A 57 13.24 2.99 -14.70
N VAL A 58 13.95 3.63 -13.76
CA VAL A 58 14.02 3.22 -12.36
C VAL A 58 12.67 3.36 -11.67
N TYR A 59 12.01 4.52 -11.85
CA TYR A 59 10.68 4.77 -11.30
C TYR A 59 9.65 3.73 -11.79
N GLU A 60 9.58 3.49 -13.11
CA GLU A 60 8.64 2.52 -13.68
C GLU A 60 8.95 1.09 -13.23
N GLY A 61 10.22 0.73 -13.08
CA GLY A 61 10.64 -0.56 -12.52
C GLY A 61 10.15 -0.76 -11.09
N ILE A 62 10.35 0.23 -10.22
CA ILE A 62 9.89 0.20 -8.83
C ILE A 62 8.36 0.13 -8.78
N LYS A 63 7.66 1.00 -9.52
CA LYS A 63 6.19 1.02 -9.57
C LYS A 63 5.62 -0.33 -9.98
N LYS A 64 6.19 -0.97 -11.02
CA LYS A 64 5.75 -2.28 -11.49
C LYS A 64 5.97 -3.37 -10.44
N ALA A 65 7.11 -3.37 -9.76
CA ALA A 65 7.39 -4.31 -8.69
C ALA A 65 6.43 -4.13 -7.50
N SER A 66 6.19 -2.88 -7.08
CA SER A 66 5.24 -2.54 -6.01
C SER A 66 3.83 -3.06 -6.33
N LEU A 67 3.33 -2.81 -7.55
CA LEU A 67 2.02 -3.28 -7.98
C LEU A 67 1.88 -4.81 -7.96
N LEU A 68 2.94 -5.54 -8.37
CA LEU A 68 2.93 -7.01 -8.33
C LEU A 68 2.85 -7.55 -6.90
N ILE A 69 3.54 -6.91 -5.95
CA ILE A 69 3.49 -7.32 -4.54
C ILE A 69 2.12 -7.00 -3.94
N LEU A 70 1.57 -5.81 -4.20
CA LEU A 70 0.22 -5.45 -3.75
C LEU A 70 -0.85 -6.39 -4.31
N ASP A 71 -0.74 -6.76 -5.59
CA ASP A 71 -1.63 -7.75 -6.21
C ASP A 71 -1.51 -9.13 -5.55
N PHE A 72 -0.30 -9.55 -5.16
CA PHE A 72 -0.09 -10.80 -4.46
C PHE A 72 -0.70 -10.79 -3.04
N LEU A 73 -0.59 -9.66 -2.35
CA LEU A 73 -1.17 -9.47 -1.02
C LEU A 73 -2.69 -9.25 -1.06
N GLU A 74 -3.27 -9.08 -2.25
CA GLU A 74 -4.68 -8.70 -2.42
C GLU A 74 -5.03 -7.41 -1.65
N VAL A 75 -4.14 -6.43 -1.67
CA VAL A 75 -4.33 -5.13 -1.04
C VAL A 75 -4.34 -4.03 -2.10
N GLN A 76 -5.22 -3.05 -1.94
CA GLN A 76 -5.20 -1.82 -2.74
C GLN A 76 -5.41 -0.60 -1.85
N ILE A 77 -4.74 0.49 -2.21
CA ILE A 77 -4.89 1.81 -1.57
C ILE A 77 -5.69 2.68 -2.53
N ILE A 78 -6.77 3.29 -2.04
CA ILE A 78 -7.67 4.14 -2.82
C ILE A 78 -7.98 5.43 -2.07
N ASP A 79 -8.26 6.49 -2.82
CA ASP A 79 -8.68 7.76 -2.25
C ASP A 79 -10.21 7.82 -2.16
N ASN A 80 -10.72 8.27 -1.01
CA ASN A 80 -12.11 8.62 -0.77
C ASN A 80 -12.22 10.11 -0.44
N PRO A 81 -12.38 10.97 -1.45
CA PRO A 81 -12.44 12.41 -1.27
C PRO A 81 -13.66 12.89 -0.48
N GLU A 82 -14.77 12.15 -0.49
CA GLU A 82 -16.01 12.53 0.22
C GLU A 82 -15.82 12.49 1.73
N GLU A 83 -15.11 11.47 2.22
CA GLU A 83 -14.80 11.30 3.64
C GLU A 83 -13.42 11.83 4.03
N LYS A 84 -12.63 12.32 3.05
CA LYS A 84 -11.22 12.71 3.23
C LYS A 84 -10.38 11.57 3.82
N LYS A 85 -10.49 10.41 3.20
CA LYS A 85 -9.78 9.20 3.63
C LYS A 85 -8.96 8.62 2.51
N ILE A 86 -7.77 8.14 2.87
CA ILE A 86 -7.05 7.15 2.07
C ILE A 86 -7.40 5.80 2.67
N GLN A 87 -8.02 4.93 1.88
CA GLN A 87 -8.52 3.64 2.35
C GLN A 87 -7.67 2.52 1.79
N MET A 88 -7.23 1.62 2.67
CA MET A 88 -6.59 0.37 2.30
C MET A 88 -7.61 -0.76 2.42
N ILE A 89 -7.99 -1.33 1.28
CA ILE A 89 -9.04 -2.33 1.21
C ILE A 89 -8.53 -3.61 0.57
N LYS A 90 -9.19 -4.72 0.88
CA LYS A 90 -8.91 -5.99 0.23
C LYS A 90 -9.35 -5.92 -1.23
N LYS A 91 -8.50 -6.41 -2.13
CA LYS A 91 -8.77 -6.52 -3.55
C LYS A 91 -9.20 -7.94 -3.86
N GLU A 92 -10.48 -8.16 -4.16
CA GLU A 92 -10.93 -9.47 -4.60
C GLU A 92 -10.31 -9.83 -5.96
N SER A 93 -9.48 -10.88 -6.00
CA SER A 93 -8.96 -11.39 -7.27
C SER A 93 -9.95 -12.34 -7.96
N SER A 94 -10.26 -12.06 -9.22
CA SER A 94 -11.09 -12.93 -10.06
C SER A 94 -10.32 -14.15 -10.62
N ARG A 95 -8.99 -14.17 -10.50
CA ARG A 95 -8.13 -15.19 -11.10
C ARG A 95 -7.99 -16.41 -10.19
N VAL A 96 -8.26 -17.61 -10.73
CA VAL A 96 -8.24 -18.88 -9.96
C VAL A 96 -6.88 -19.18 -9.30
N ARG A 97 -5.77 -18.86 -9.96
CA ARG A 97 -4.42 -19.02 -9.40
C ARG A 97 -4.21 -18.13 -8.18
N ASP A 98 -4.64 -16.88 -8.31
CA ASP A 98 -4.47 -15.87 -7.29
C ASP A 98 -5.41 -16.17 -6.10
N LYS A 99 -6.61 -16.72 -6.34
CA LYS A 99 -7.49 -17.27 -5.28
C LYS A 99 -6.86 -18.39 -4.44
N LYS A 100 -6.08 -19.29 -5.06
CA LYS A 100 -5.35 -20.33 -4.33
C LYS A 100 -4.24 -19.74 -3.47
N LEU A 101 -3.46 -18.82 -4.03
CA LEU A 101 -2.40 -18.10 -3.32
C LEU A 101 -2.96 -17.26 -2.17
N ALA A 102 -4.04 -16.52 -2.40
CA ALA A 102 -4.76 -15.75 -1.41
C ALA A 102 -5.17 -16.60 -0.20
N LYS A 103 -5.73 -17.79 -0.44
CA LYS A 103 -6.06 -18.72 0.63
C LYS A 103 -4.82 -19.09 1.47
N GLU A 104 -3.69 -19.40 0.86
CA GLU A 104 -2.46 -19.71 1.60
C GLU A 104 -1.91 -18.49 2.39
N ILE A 105 -2.08 -17.27 1.86
CA ILE A 105 -1.60 -16.01 2.46
C ILE A 105 -2.48 -15.58 3.64
N TRP A 106 -3.79 -15.73 3.50
CA TRP A 106 -4.77 -15.27 4.48
C TRP A 106 -5.12 -16.34 5.52
N GLY A 107 -5.13 -17.63 5.17
CA GLY A 107 -5.47 -18.78 6.02
C GLY A 107 -6.81 -19.42 5.67
#